data_AF-A0A7W4EPZ6-F1
#
_entry.id   AF-A0A7W4EPZ6-F1
#
_cell.length_a   1.000
_cell.length_b   1.000
_cell.length_c   1.000
_cell.angle_alpha   90.00
_cell.angle_beta   90.00
_cell.angle_gamma   90.00
#
_symmetry.space_group_name_H-M   'P 1'
#
loop_
_entity.id
_entity.type
_entity.pdbx_description
1 polymer ?
#
loop_
_entity_poly.entity_id
_entity_poly.type
_entity_poly.pdbx_seq_one_letter_code
_entity_poly.pdbx_strand_id
1 'polypeptide(L)'
;MNNSDNQYPQMTYKQAFEYCKYWADKIRYKGIDLLTTGYSQVIVIYDQLAYTLYMQTWIDPQKYYHLYRVRTYAINIDTNYTDRALWEKLLELIDDLPEEYGKNNYPQMTYKQAVKHCKYWADQIRHDGLDLLTTDYGAAIGVSDKLAYPLDMQEWISAPRYPDIYAIRYYAGVVDRGDHTDRASWEKLLELIDKL
;
A
#
# COMPACT_ATOMS: atom_id res chain seq x y z
N MET A 1 -37.85 -12.44 11.22
CA MET A 1 -36.39 -12.28 11.33
C MET A 1 -35.99 -11.30 10.25
N ASN A 2 -35.62 -10.08 10.62
CA ASN A 2 -35.15 -9.07 9.66
C ASN A 2 -33.75 -9.49 9.21
N ASN A 3 -33.64 -10.05 8.00
CA ASN A 3 -32.37 -10.11 7.30
C ASN A 3 -31.96 -8.65 7.05
N SER A 4 -31.04 -8.14 7.86
CA SER A 4 -30.27 -6.97 7.45
C SER A 4 -29.43 -7.42 6.26
N ASP A 5 -29.84 -7.03 5.05
CA ASP A 5 -28.97 -7.13 3.88
C ASP A 5 -27.66 -6.42 4.26
N ASN A 6 -26.58 -7.18 4.32
CA ASN A 6 -25.28 -6.62 4.66
C ASN A 6 -24.94 -5.63 3.54
N GLN A 7 -24.93 -4.32 3.87
CA GLN A 7 -24.74 -3.24 2.90
C GLN A 7 -23.45 -3.39 2.06
N TYR A 8 -22.50 -4.20 2.56
CA TYR A 8 -21.26 -4.56 1.89
C TYR A 8 -21.08 -6.09 1.89
N PRO A 9 -21.52 -6.79 0.82
CA PRO A 9 -21.32 -8.24 0.71
C PRO A 9 -19.82 -8.57 0.65
N GLN A 10 -19.44 -9.71 1.22
CA GLN A 10 -18.07 -10.20 1.11
C GLN A 10 -17.83 -10.69 -0.32
N MET A 11 -16.81 -10.13 -0.96
CA MET A 11 -16.37 -10.48 -2.30
C MET A 11 -15.33 -11.59 -2.25
N THR A 12 -15.30 -12.43 -3.28
CA THR A 12 -14.12 -13.23 -3.60
C THR A 12 -13.00 -12.33 -4.10
N TYR A 13 -11.77 -12.85 -4.17
CA TYR A 13 -10.65 -12.10 -4.76
C TYR A 13 -10.95 -11.62 -6.19
N LYS A 14 -11.50 -12.49 -7.04
CA LYS A 14 -11.85 -12.15 -8.42
C LYS A 14 -12.89 -11.03 -8.48
N GLN A 15 -13.92 -11.08 -7.63
CA GLN A 15 -14.90 -10.01 -7.56
C GLN A 15 -14.28 -8.69 -7.08
N ALA A 16 -13.39 -8.72 -6.09
CA ALA A 16 -12.69 -7.52 -5.64
C ALA A 16 -11.75 -6.95 -6.73
N PHE A 17 -11.09 -7.81 -7.50
CA PHE A 17 -10.27 -7.42 -8.65
C PHE A 17 -11.12 -6.69 -9.71
N GLU A 18 -12.22 -7.31 -10.16
CA GLU A 18 -13.14 -6.72 -11.15
C GLU A 18 -13.73 -5.39 -10.64
N TYR A 19 -14.04 -5.34 -9.34
CA TYR A 19 -14.54 -4.13 -8.67
C TYR A 19 -13.52 -2.98 -8.70
N CYS A 20 -12.25 -3.27 -8.42
CA CYS A 20 -11.17 -2.29 -8.51
C CYS A 20 -11.03 -1.76 -9.94
N LYS A 21 -11.01 -2.65 -10.96
CA LYS A 21 -10.90 -2.25 -12.37
C LYS A 21 -12.06 -1.34 -12.80
N TYR A 22 -13.30 -1.70 -12.42
CA TYR A 22 -14.47 -0.86 -12.67
C TYR A 22 -14.32 0.55 -12.09
N TRP A 23 -13.83 0.67 -10.86
CA TRP A 23 -13.64 1.98 -10.23
C TRP A 23 -12.46 2.78 -10.80
N ALA A 24 -11.38 2.13 -11.23
CA ALA A 24 -10.31 2.81 -11.96
C ALA A 24 -10.83 3.46 -13.25
N ASP A 25 -11.70 2.78 -13.99
CA ASP A 25 -12.32 3.35 -15.19
C ASP A 25 -13.24 4.54 -14.85
N LYS A 26 -13.96 4.49 -13.73
CA LYS A 26 -14.76 5.63 -13.23
C LYS A 26 -13.90 6.82 -12.84
N ILE A 27 -12.77 6.59 -12.18
CA ILE A 27 -11.81 7.63 -11.80
C ILE A 27 -11.23 8.28 -13.06
N ARG A 28 -10.76 7.48 -14.03
CA ARG A 28 -10.24 7.98 -15.31
C ARG A 28 -11.29 8.78 -16.08
N TYR A 29 -12.54 8.29 -16.12
CA TYR A 29 -13.63 8.97 -16.81
C TYR A 29 -13.95 10.33 -16.19
N LYS A 30 -13.93 10.44 -14.85
CA LYS A 30 -14.13 11.73 -14.16
C LYS A 30 -12.95 12.68 -14.36
N GLY A 31 -11.73 12.15 -14.41
CA GLY A 31 -10.49 12.90 -14.54
C GLY A 31 -9.94 13.37 -13.19
N ILE A 32 -8.64 13.15 -12.96
CA ILE A 32 -7.95 13.49 -11.70
C ILE A 32 -8.00 14.99 -11.41
N ASP A 33 -7.96 15.85 -12.44
CA ASP A 33 -8.04 17.30 -12.30
C ASP A 33 -9.34 17.76 -11.61
N LEU A 34 -10.46 17.08 -11.92
CA LEU A 34 -11.74 17.36 -11.29
C LEU A 34 -11.79 16.80 -9.86
N LEU A 35 -11.21 15.62 -9.66
CA LEU A 35 -11.23 14.93 -8.37
C LEU A 35 -10.37 15.66 -7.33
N THR A 36 -9.29 16.30 -7.75
CA THR A 36 -8.40 17.10 -6.86
C THR A 36 -8.96 18.47 -6.49
N THR A 37 -10.09 18.89 -7.05
CA THR A 37 -10.67 20.23 -6.84
C THR A 37 -12.06 20.23 -6.20
N GLY A 38 -12.73 19.08 -6.07
CA GLY A 38 -14.10 19.00 -5.55
C GLY A 38 -14.36 17.78 -4.66
N TYR A 39 -14.34 17.98 -3.34
CA TYR A 39 -14.57 16.92 -2.35
C TYR A 39 -15.88 16.14 -2.55
N SER A 40 -16.95 16.77 -3.05
CA SER A 40 -18.23 16.10 -3.31
C SER A 40 -18.13 14.97 -4.35
N GLN A 41 -17.16 15.05 -5.27
CA GLN A 41 -16.89 13.99 -6.25
C GLN A 41 -16.08 12.84 -5.64
N VAL A 42 -15.30 13.13 -4.61
CA VAL A 42 -14.41 12.19 -3.90
C VAL A 42 -15.22 11.30 -2.98
N ILE A 43 -16.19 11.85 -2.24
CA ILE A 43 -17.05 11.09 -1.32
C ILE A 43 -17.63 9.84 -2.00
N VAL A 44 -18.10 9.97 -3.25
CA VAL A 44 -18.67 8.82 -3.98
C VAL A 44 -17.63 7.74 -4.26
N ILE A 45 -16.38 8.12 -4.56
CA ILE A 45 -15.29 7.17 -4.78
C ILE A 45 -14.86 6.56 -3.45
N TYR A 46 -14.78 7.33 -2.38
CA TYR A 46 -14.45 6.82 -1.05
C TYR A 46 -15.50 5.82 -0.55
N ASP A 47 -16.77 6.22 -0.51
CA ASP A 47 -17.87 5.38 -0.01
C ASP A 47 -17.99 4.07 -0.81
N GLN A 48 -17.76 4.14 -2.12
CA GLN A 48 -17.98 2.97 -2.97
C GLN A 48 -16.72 2.14 -3.16
N LEU A 49 -15.55 2.71 -3.44
CA LEU A 49 -14.31 1.95 -3.61
C LEU A 49 -13.66 1.64 -2.27
N ALA A 50 -13.28 2.68 -1.52
CA ALA A 50 -12.45 2.54 -0.34
C ALA A 50 -13.17 1.80 0.78
N TYR A 51 -14.39 2.23 1.11
CA TYR A 51 -15.16 1.64 2.20
C TYR A 51 -15.60 0.20 1.87
N THR A 52 -16.01 -0.09 0.63
CA THR A 52 -16.33 -1.46 0.21
C THR A 52 -15.14 -2.41 0.35
N LEU A 53 -13.93 -1.96 -0.03
CA LEU A 53 -12.70 -2.73 0.17
C LEU A 53 -12.32 -2.84 1.66
N TYR A 54 -12.53 -1.78 2.44
CA TYR A 54 -12.33 -1.78 3.89
C TYR A 54 -13.16 -2.84 4.60
N MET A 55 -14.41 -3.01 4.19
CA MET A 55 -15.33 -3.99 4.77
C MET A 55 -15.00 -5.45 4.41
N GLN A 56 -14.01 -5.70 3.55
CA GLN A 56 -13.56 -7.06 3.23
C GLN A 56 -12.61 -7.57 4.31
N THR A 57 -13.13 -8.41 5.21
CA THR A 57 -12.39 -8.88 6.40
C THR A 57 -11.26 -9.86 6.05
N TRP A 58 -11.28 -10.42 4.85
CA TRP A 58 -10.31 -11.41 4.37
C TRP A 58 -9.07 -10.79 3.71
N ILE A 59 -9.07 -9.49 3.41
CA ILE A 59 -7.92 -8.80 2.79
C ILE A 59 -6.82 -8.64 3.86
N ASP A 60 -6.04 -9.70 3.99
CA ASP A 60 -4.85 -9.77 4.81
C ASP A 60 -3.67 -9.06 4.11
N PRO A 61 -2.91 -8.20 4.82
CA PRO A 61 -1.80 -7.44 4.25
C PRO A 61 -0.62 -8.28 3.76
N GLN A 62 -0.42 -9.50 4.26
CA GLN A 62 0.70 -10.35 3.87
C GLN A 62 0.33 -11.24 2.70
N LYS A 63 -0.88 -11.81 2.76
CA LYS A 63 -1.46 -12.59 1.69
C LYS A 63 -1.83 -11.66 0.56
N TYR A 64 -2.91 -10.90 0.66
CA TYR A 64 -3.46 -10.13 -0.46
C TYR A 64 -2.80 -8.76 -0.63
N TYR A 65 -1.47 -8.71 -0.59
CA TYR A 65 -0.68 -7.49 -0.54
C TYR A 65 -1.10 -6.43 -1.56
N HIS A 66 -1.21 -6.79 -2.85
CA HIS A 66 -1.61 -5.84 -3.89
C HIS A 66 -3.00 -5.24 -3.66
N LEU A 67 -3.97 -6.07 -3.26
CA LEU A 67 -5.33 -5.60 -3.02
C LEU A 67 -5.43 -4.83 -1.71
N TYR A 68 -4.66 -5.22 -0.70
CA TYR A 68 -4.49 -4.48 0.54
C TYR A 68 -3.99 -3.06 0.24
N ARG A 69 -3.02 -2.91 -0.67
CA ARG A 69 -2.52 -1.61 -1.09
C ARG A 69 -3.55 -0.76 -1.82
N VAL A 70 -4.30 -1.32 -2.76
CA VAL A 70 -5.40 -0.61 -3.41
C VAL A 70 -6.37 -0.08 -2.36
N ARG A 71 -6.73 -0.90 -1.37
CA ARG A 71 -7.56 -0.47 -0.23
C ARG A 71 -6.93 0.69 0.53
N THR A 72 -5.67 0.58 0.94
CA THR A 72 -4.98 1.63 1.70
C THR A 72 -5.00 2.94 0.94
N TYR A 73 -4.55 2.96 -0.32
CA TYR A 73 -4.54 4.18 -1.14
C TYR A 73 -5.95 4.74 -1.40
N ALA A 74 -6.95 3.88 -1.60
CA ALA A 74 -8.32 4.32 -1.77
C ALA A 74 -8.87 5.01 -0.50
N ILE A 75 -8.54 4.51 0.70
CA ILE A 75 -8.92 5.13 1.97
C ILE A 75 -8.24 6.50 2.11
N ASN A 76 -6.96 6.58 1.77
CA ASN A 76 -6.14 7.78 1.97
C ASN A 76 -6.55 8.97 1.12
N ILE A 77 -7.16 8.67 -0.03
CA ILE A 77 -7.72 9.68 -0.92
C ILE A 77 -8.79 10.52 -0.21
N ASP A 78 -9.55 9.98 0.75
CA ASP A 78 -10.58 10.75 1.45
C ASP A 78 -10.03 12.03 2.08
N THR A 79 -8.95 11.87 2.85
CA THR A 79 -8.33 12.96 3.60
C THR A 79 -7.29 13.74 2.79
N ASN A 80 -6.80 13.20 1.68
CA ASN A 80 -5.72 13.78 0.88
C ASN A 80 -6.09 13.93 -0.61
N TYR A 81 -7.38 14.09 -0.92
CA TYR A 81 -7.86 14.05 -2.31
C TYR A 81 -7.29 15.12 -3.23
N THR A 82 -6.75 16.21 -2.69
CA THR A 82 -6.10 17.28 -3.47
C THR A 82 -4.72 16.85 -4.00
N ASP A 83 -4.14 15.77 -3.45
CA ASP A 83 -2.88 15.23 -3.92
C ASP A 83 -3.08 14.36 -5.16
N ARG A 84 -2.69 14.94 -6.31
CA ARG A 84 -2.70 14.26 -7.60
C ARG A 84 -1.88 12.97 -7.59
N ALA A 85 -0.74 12.95 -6.91
CA ALA A 85 0.17 11.80 -6.92
C ALA A 85 -0.49 10.58 -6.26
N LEU A 86 -1.33 10.78 -5.23
CA LEU A 86 -2.09 9.68 -4.61
C LEU A 86 -3.12 9.07 -5.57
N TRP A 87 -3.79 9.87 -6.39
CA TRP A 87 -4.71 9.37 -7.41
C TRP A 87 -3.99 8.57 -8.50
N GLU A 88 -2.88 9.11 -9.01
CA GLU A 88 -2.05 8.44 -10.01
C GLU A 88 -1.53 7.12 -9.48
N LYS A 89 -1.10 7.10 -8.21
CA LYS A 89 -0.62 5.90 -7.56
C LYS A 89 -1.73 4.87 -7.30
N LEU A 90 -2.93 5.29 -6.90
CA LEU A 90 -4.07 4.37 -6.80
C LEU A 90 -4.35 3.69 -8.14
N LEU A 91 -4.36 4.44 -9.23
CA LEU A 91 -4.60 3.89 -10.57
C LEU A 91 -3.49 2.91 -10.99
N GLU A 92 -2.23 3.26 -10.77
CA GLU A 92 -1.08 2.36 -10.99
C GLU A 92 -1.27 1.03 -10.26
N LEU A 93 -1.68 1.08 -8.98
CA LEU A 93 -1.88 -0.12 -8.17
C LEU A 93 -3.05 -0.97 -8.62
N ILE A 94 -4.12 -0.35 -9.09
CA ILE A 94 -5.23 -1.08 -9.67
C ILE A 94 -4.81 -1.71 -11.00
N ASP A 95 -3.99 -1.03 -11.81
CA ASP A 95 -3.48 -1.56 -13.08
C ASP A 95 -2.59 -2.79 -12.87
N ASP A 96 -1.69 -2.72 -11.91
CA ASP A 96 -0.75 -3.79 -11.53
C ASP A 96 -1.37 -4.87 -10.63
N LEU A 97 -2.66 -4.77 -10.29
CA LEU A 97 -3.36 -5.76 -9.49
C LEU A 97 -3.34 -7.11 -10.23
N PRO A 98 -2.89 -8.22 -9.61
CA PRO A 98 -2.86 -9.52 -10.28
C PRO A 98 -4.28 -10.07 -10.46
N GLU A 99 -4.60 -10.61 -11.64
CA GLU A 99 -5.93 -11.17 -11.90
C GLU A 99 -6.17 -12.47 -11.09
N GLU A 100 -5.11 -13.27 -10.93
CA GLU A 100 -5.11 -14.48 -10.11
C GLU A 100 -4.22 -14.30 -8.89
N TYR A 101 -4.73 -14.68 -7.72
CA TYR A 101 -3.98 -14.67 -6.49
C TYR A 101 -3.35 -16.04 -6.21
N GLY A 102 -2.05 -16.09 -5.94
CA GLY A 102 -1.32 -17.33 -5.59
C GLY A 102 -0.18 -17.74 -6.52
N LYS A 103 0.06 -17.01 -7.63
CA LYS A 103 1.30 -17.09 -8.39
C LYS A 103 2.14 -15.84 -8.11
N ASN A 104 3.18 -15.97 -7.29
CA ASN A 104 4.12 -14.89 -7.07
C ASN A 104 5.03 -14.76 -8.30
N ASN A 105 4.61 -13.98 -9.28
CA ASN A 105 5.40 -13.69 -10.47
C ASN A 105 6.41 -12.55 -10.24
N TYR A 106 6.60 -12.10 -8.99
CA TYR A 106 7.49 -11.00 -8.68
C TYR A 106 8.96 -11.42 -8.82
N PRO A 107 9.83 -10.58 -9.42
CA PRO A 107 11.26 -10.86 -9.51
C PRO A 107 11.88 -11.15 -8.14
N GLN A 108 12.48 -12.33 -8.01
CA GLN A 108 13.20 -12.70 -6.79
C GLN A 108 14.58 -12.07 -6.80
N MET A 109 14.83 -11.24 -5.79
CA MET A 109 16.13 -10.64 -5.53
C MET A 109 17.05 -11.65 -4.85
N THR A 110 18.33 -11.63 -5.20
CA THR A 110 19.37 -12.21 -4.33
C THR A 110 19.49 -11.41 -3.04
N TYR A 111 20.11 -11.98 -2.00
CA TYR A 111 20.41 -11.25 -0.76
C TYR A 111 21.13 -9.92 -1.01
N LYS A 112 22.14 -9.92 -1.90
CA LYS A 112 22.89 -8.70 -2.27
C LYS A 112 22.01 -7.64 -2.93
N GLN A 113 21.06 -8.03 -3.76
CA GLN A 113 20.11 -7.11 -4.38
C GLN A 113 19.14 -6.54 -3.34
N ALA A 114 18.63 -7.36 -2.42
CA ALA A 114 17.75 -6.90 -1.35
C ALA A 114 18.47 -5.93 -0.40
N VAL A 115 19.74 -6.17 -0.04
CA VAL A 115 20.55 -5.22 0.75
C VAL A 115 20.71 -3.90 0.00
N LYS A 116 21.01 -3.94 -1.31
CA LYS A 116 21.13 -2.73 -2.13
C LYS A 116 19.81 -1.93 -2.17
N HIS A 117 18.69 -2.62 -2.30
CA HIS A 117 17.35 -2.05 -2.27
C HIS A 117 17.07 -1.33 -0.94
N CYS A 118 17.35 -2.00 0.19
CA CYS A 118 17.20 -1.40 1.52
C CYS A 118 18.04 -0.13 1.69
N LYS A 119 19.32 -0.19 1.31
CA LYS A 119 20.24 0.96 1.44
C LYS A 119 19.79 2.15 0.58
N TYR A 120 19.40 1.88 -0.67
CA TYR A 120 18.88 2.91 -1.57
C TYR A 120 17.68 3.65 -0.96
N TRP A 121 16.70 2.91 -0.45
CA TRP A 121 15.50 3.53 0.13
C TRP A 121 15.75 4.17 1.50
N ALA A 122 16.69 3.67 2.30
CA ALA A 122 17.13 4.38 3.50
C ALA A 122 17.73 5.75 3.17
N ASP A 123 18.51 5.86 2.08
CA ASP A 123 19.04 7.14 1.62
C ASP A 123 17.91 8.09 1.16
N GLN A 124 16.87 7.58 0.49
CA GLN A 124 15.68 8.38 0.14
C GLN A 124 14.92 8.86 1.38
N ILE A 125 14.68 7.98 2.36
CA ILE A 125 14.03 8.33 3.63
C ILE A 125 14.80 9.43 4.36
N ARG A 126 16.14 9.35 4.38
CA ARG A 126 16.99 10.39 5.00
C ARG A 126 16.96 11.69 4.23
N HIS A 127 16.91 11.62 2.89
CA HIS A 127 16.82 12.80 2.03
C HIS A 127 15.50 13.55 2.26
N ASP A 128 14.38 12.82 2.31
CA ASP A 128 13.06 13.40 2.53
C ASP A 128 12.90 13.89 3.98
N GLY A 129 13.50 13.17 4.92
CA GLY A 129 13.51 13.50 6.34
C GLY A 129 12.27 12.99 7.08
N LEU A 130 12.48 12.49 8.31
CA LEU A 130 11.39 11.91 9.10
C LEU A 130 10.30 12.91 9.48
N ASP A 131 10.62 14.21 9.57
CA ASP A 131 9.60 15.23 9.83
C ASP A 131 8.59 15.33 8.68
N LEU A 132 9.06 15.22 7.43
CA LEU A 132 8.18 15.15 6.28
C LEU A 132 7.37 13.87 6.32
N LEU A 133 8.00 12.71 6.47
CA LEU A 133 7.29 11.42 6.41
C LEU A 133 6.29 11.24 7.56
N THR A 134 6.53 11.83 8.73
CA THR A 134 5.59 11.72 9.86
C THR A 134 4.42 12.72 9.79
N THR A 135 4.42 13.64 8.81
CA THR A 135 3.37 14.66 8.64
C THR A 135 2.70 14.64 7.27
N ASP A 136 3.43 14.22 6.24
CA ASP A 136 2.97 14.01 4.87
C ASP A 136 2.80 12.51 4.64
N TYR A 137 1.54 12.11 4.74
CA TYR A 137 1.13 10.73 4.59
C TYR A 137 1.34 10.19 3.17
N GLY A 138 1.21 11.05 2.14
CA GLY A 138 1.47 10.69 0.75
C GLY A 138 2.95 10.40 0.50
N ALA A 139 3.83 11.25 1.03
CA ALA A 139 5.28 11.04 0.99
C ALA A 139 5.69 9.77 1.75
N ALA A 140 5.15 9.57 2.96
CA ALA A 140 5.41 8.37 3.77
C ALA A 140 5.04 7.09 3.06
N ILE A 141 3.82 6.99 2.53
CA ILE A 141 3.41 5.79 1.80
C ILE A 141 4.26 5.61 0.55
N GLY A 142 4.52 6.69 -0.20
CA GLY A 142 5.32 6.62 -1.42
C GLY A 142 6.70 6.01 -1.18
N VAL A 143 7.37 6.36 -0.09
CA VAL A 143 8.71 5.85 0.24
C VAL A 143 8.68 4.49 0.95
N SER A 144 7.78 4.30 1.92
CA SER A 144 7.68 3.05 2.70
C SER A 144 7.27 1.88 1.83
N ASP A 145 6.31 2.09 0.92
CA ASP A 145 5.86 1.08 -0.01
C ASP A 145 7.00 0.55 -0.89
N LYS A 146 7.72 1.48 -1.52
CA LYS A 146 8.77 1.11 -2.48
C LYS A 146 9.90 0.36 -1.79
N LEU A 147 10.11 0.58 -0.49
CA LEU A 147 10.99 -0.22 0.33
C LEU A 147 10.36 -1.58 0.69
N ALA A 148 9.17 -1.58 1.29
CA ALA A 148 8.54 -2.74 1.92
C ALA A 148 8.08 -3.78 0.91
N TYR A 149 7.41 -3.34 -0.16
CA TYR A 149 6.77 -4.24 -1.13
C TYR A 149 7.76 -5.23 -1.76
N PRO A 150 8.90 -4.80 -2.32
CA PRO A 150 9.82 -5.73 -2.95
C PRO A 150 10.41 -6.72 -1.95
N LEU A 151 10.53 -6.35 -0.67
CA LEU A 151 10.98 -7.25 0.39
C LEU A 151 9.91 -8.26 0.79
N ASP A 152 8.64 -7.86 0.84
CA ASP A 152 7.51 -8.75 1.17
C ASP A 152 7.33 -9.86 0.12
N MET A 153 7.66 -9.59 -1.14
CA MET A 153 7.53 -10.55 -2.23
C MET A 153 8.67 -11.59 -2.28
N GLN A 154 9.68 -11.48 -1.41
CA GLN A 154 10.82 -12.40 -1.40
C GLN A 154 10.50 -13.66 -0.60
N GLU A 155 10.34 -14.79 -1.30
CA GLU A 155 9.96 -16.06 -0.66
C GLU A 155 11.05 -16.63 0.25
N TRP A 156 12.30 -16.20 0.04
CA TRP A 156 13.45 -16.67 0.79
C TRP A 156 13.69 -15.91 2.11
N ILE A 157 13.09 -14.71 2.28
CA ILE A 157 13.26 -13.91 3.50
C ILE A 157 12.47 -14.56 4.64
N SER A 158 13.19 -15.11 5.61
CA SER A 158 12.61 -15.81 6.76
C SER A 158 13.48 -15.61 8.01
N ALA A 159 12.83 -15.45 9.17
CA ALA A 159 13.52 -15.23 10.44
C ALA A 159 14.59 -16.29 10.76
N PRO A 160 14.37 -17.60 10.51
CA PRO A 160 15.37 -18.63 10.84
C PRO A 160 16.63 -18.60 9.98
N ARG A 161 16.56 -18.06 8.76
CA ARG A 161 17.69 -18.08 7.79
C ARG A 161 18.34 -16.72 7.59
N TYR A 162 17.55 -15.65 7.66
CA TYR A 162 17.99 -14.28 7.40
C TYR A 162 17.36 -13.32 8.41
N PRO A 163 17.73 -13.40 9.70
CA PRO A 163 17.08 -12.65 10.78
C PRO A 163 17.13 -11.14 10.58
N ASP A 164 18.26 -10.59 10.13
CA ASP A 164 18.44 -9.14 9.99
C ASP A 164 17.53 -8.56 8.89
N ILE A 165 17.55 -9.16 7.69
CA ILE A 165 16.70 -8.69 6.60
C ILE A 165 15.22 -9.00 6.85
N TYR A 166 14.91 -10.05 7.60
CA TYR A 166 13.56 -10.33 8.06
C TYR A 166 13.05 -9.24 9.01
N ALA A 167 13.88 -8.78 9.95
CA ALA A 167 13.54 -7.67 10.83
C ALA A 167 13.32 -6.36 10.06
N ILE A 168 14.15 -6.09 9.04
CA ILE A 168 13.96 -4.93 8.16
C ILE A 168 12.65 -5.04 7.38
N ARG A 169 12.36 -6.20 6.78
CA ARG A 169 11.09 -6.46 6.10
C ARG A 169 9.90 -6.21 7.04
N TYR A 170 10.00 -6.68 8.28
CA TYR A 170 8.96 -6.46 9.29
C TYR A 170 8.75 -4.96 9.57
N TYR A 171 9.80 -4.21 9.90
CA TYR A 171 9.68 -2.79 10.20
C TYR A 171 9.33 -1.94 8.98
N ALA A 172 9.79 -2.31 7.78
CA ALA A 172 9.34 -1.71 6.53
C ALA A 172 7.83 -1.90 6.37
N GLY A 173 7.32 -3.09 6.69
CA GLY A 173 5.89 -3.35 6.76
C GLY A 173 5.14 -2.56 7.83
N VAL A 174 5.75 -2.27 8.98
CA VAL A 174 5.15 -1.45 10.06
C VAL A 174 5.00 -0.01 9.60
N VAL A 175 6.04 0.58 9.00
CA VAL A 175 5.96 1.96 8.50
C VAL A 175 5.20 2.09 7.18
N ASP A 176 4.91 1.00 6.46
CA ASP A 176 4.11 0.99 5.22
C ASP A 176 2.60 0.77 5.48
N ARG A 177 2.26 -0.03 6.50
CA ARG A 177 0.88 -0.49 6.73
C ARG A 177 0.31 -0.08 8.08
N GLY A 178 1.17 0.37 8.98
CA GLY A 178 0.81 0.79 10.33
C GLY A 178 0.66 2.30 10.43
N ASP A 179 1.18 2.86 11.52
CA ASP A 179 1.16 4.29 11.76
C ASP A 179 2.40 4.96 11.15
N HIS A 180 2.25 5.56 9.98
CA HIS A 180 3.30 6.32 9.32
C HIS A 180 3.78 7.53 10.14
N THR A 181 2.97 8.00 11.09
CA THR A 181 3.33 9.12 11.97
C THR A 181 4.22 8.66 13.13
N ASP A 182 4.37 7.34 13.34
CA ASP A 182 5.25 6.79 14.35
C ASP A 182 6.73 6.89 13.94
N ARG A 183 7.32 8.03 14.30
CA ARG A 183 8.75 8.31 14.14
C ARG A 183 9.64 7.19 14.68
N ALA A 184 9.27 6.55 15.79
CA ALA A 184 10.11 5.50 16.40
C ALA A 184 10.22 4.27 15.49
N SER A 185 9.15 3.92 14.77
CA SER A 185 9.18 2.83 13.79
C SER A 185 10.10 3.16 12.60
N TRP A 186 10.10 4.41 12.12
CA TRP A 186 11.03 4.85 11.07
C TRP A 186 12.48 4.83 11.52
N GLU A 187 12.77 5.37 12.71
CA GLU A 187 14.12 5.35 13.29
C GLU A 187 14.61 3.92 13.47
N LYS A 188 13.73 3.02 13.95
CA LYS A 188 14.08 1.61 14.11
C LYS A 188 14.38 0.91 12.78
N LEU A 189 13.59 1.20 11.75
CA LEU A 189 13.83 0.69 10.40
C LEU A 189 15.21 1.12 9.87
N LEU A 190 15.55 2.40 9.99
CA LEU A 190 16.85 2.93 9.55
C LEU A 190 18.02 2.30 10.34
N GLU A 191 17.88 2.18 11.66
CA GLU A 191 18.87 1.52 12.54
C GLU A 191 19.15 0.07 12.11
N LEU A 192 18.11 -0.66 11.69
CA LEU A 192 18.26 -2.03 11.20
C LEU A 192 18.96 -2.08 9.84
N ILE A 193 18.62 -1.16 8.93
CA ILE A 193 19.26 -1.09 7.59
C ILE A 193 20.74 -0.73 7.71
N ASP A 194 21.13 0.11 8.68
CA ASP A 194 22.53 0.49 8.92
C ASP A 194 23.43 -0.66 9.39
N LYS A 195 22.83 -1.77 9.84
CA LYS A 195 23.54 -2.97 10.27
C LYS A 195 23.78 -3.98 9.14
N LEU A 196 23.21 -3.77 7.96
CA LEU A 196 23.43 -4.60 6.75
C LEU A 196 24.76 -4.30 6.07
#